data_AF-A0A1M4VB47-F1
#
_entry.id   AF-A0A1M4VB47-F1
#
_cell.length_a   1.000
_cell.length_b   1.000
_cell.length_c   1.000
_cell.angle_alpha   90.00
_cell.angle_beta   90.00
_cell.angle_gamma   90.00
#
_symmetry.space_group_name_H-M   'P 1'
#
loop_
_entity.id
_entity.type
_entity.pdbx_description
1 polymer ?
#
loop_
_entity_poly.entity_id
_entity_poly.type
_entity_poly.pdbx_seq_one_letter_code
_entity_poly.pdbx_strand_id
1 'polypeptide(L)'
;MIIKLLEPLRVPDALIEELARPLEKAGHKFVYYKEETTNIEELAKRSKDADIVMIANNPYPKRAFQHAENLKLINVAFTGVDHVDQQAAKAQNIQIANAAGYSNTAVAELVLGLTLDVLRKISFGNQSVRLGEEVSIIQGNEIKGKTVGIIGTGNIGLEAARLFKAFGAELIGYNRSEKESAKELGLDYVSLDDLLQKSDIVSVHLPLNNETTHLLSKEKLALMKSEAILINAARGPIIDNKALAELLNEEKIAGAGIDVFDEEPPLSKDYPLLTAKNAVLTPHVAYLTDEAMVTRAQIAFENIEKFIAGNPQNIVQ
;
A
#
# COMPACT_ATOMS: atom_id res chain seq x y z
N MET A 1 -31.50 4.87 -6.48
CA MET A 1 -30.38 4.23 -7.21
C MET A 1 -30.16 2.82 -6.69
N ILE A 2 -29.61 1.93 -7.52
CA ILE A 2 -29.20 0.56 -7.17
C ILE A 2 -27.69 0.57 -6.91
N ILE A 3 -27.30 0.26 -5.68
CA ILE A 3 -25.93 0.26 -5.19
C ILE A 3 -25.54 -1.19 -4.89
N LYS A 4 -24.41 -1.65 -5.43
CA LYS A 4 -23.98 -3.03 -5.25
C LYS A 4 -22.54 -3.10 -4.77
N LEU A 5 -22.35 -3.65 -3.57
CA LEU A 5 -21.05 -4.02 -3.03
C LEU A 5 -20.75 -5.45 -3.44
N LEU A 6 -19.82 -5.62 -4.37
CA LEU A 6 -19.59 -6.89 -5.08
C LEU A 6 -18.73 -7.89 -4.30
N GLU A 7 -18.13 -7.47 -3.20
CA GLU A 7 -17.24 -8.28 -2.36
C GLU A 7 -17.21 -7.81 -0.89
N PRO A 8 -16.77 -8.65 0.05
CA PRO A 8 -16.55 -8.26 1.44
C PRO A 8 -15.50 -7.15 1.61
N LEU A 9 -15.77 -6.20 2.50
CA LEU A 9 -14.80 -5.17 2.90
C LEU A 9 -13.95 -5.58 4.12
N ARG A 10 -13.94 -6.87 4.48
CA ARG A 10 -13.20 -7.40 5.65
C ARG A 10 -13.52 -6.66 6.95
N VAL A 11 -14.80 -6.34 7.14
CA VAL A 11 -15.36 -5.77 8.36
C VAL A 11 -16.60 -6.58 8.77
N PRO A 12 -17.06 -6.52 10.03
CA PRO A 12 -18.28 -7.18 10.44
C PRO A 12 -19.49 -6.75 9.60
N ASP A 13 -20.35 -7.70 9.23
CA ASP A 13 -21.57 -7.43 8.45
C ASP A 13 -22.45 -6.36 9.10
N ALA A 14 -22.51 -6.32 10.43
CA ALA A 14 -23.27 -5.32 11.19
C ALA A 14 -22.82 -3.87 10.87
N LEU A 15 -21.52 -3.65 10.61
CA LEU A 15 -21.02 -2.33 10.20
C LEU A 15 -21.47 -1.98 8.78
N ILE A 16 -21.46 -2.94 7.86
CA ILE A 16 -21.96 -2.73 6.49
C ILE A 16 -23.46 -2.38 6.51
N GLU A 17 -24.25 -3.11 7.31
CA GLU A 17 -25.68 -2.85 7.51
C GLU A 17 -25.93 -1.47 8.15
N GLU A 18 -25.09 -1.07 9.11
CA GLU A 18 -25.16 0.26 9.71
C GLU A 18 -24.88 1.36 8.68
N LEU A 19 -23.81 1.24 7.90
CA LEU A 19 -23.41 2.21 6.88
C LEU A 19 -24.38 2.26 5.69
N ALA A 20 -25.05 1.16 5.35
CA ALA A 20 -26.04 1.12 4.28
C ALA A 20 -27.39 1.73 4.68
N ARG A 21 -27.74 1.72 5.98
CA ARG A 21 -29.06 2.13 6.48
C ARG A 21 -29.48 3.56 6.07
N PRO A 22 -28.60 4.58 6.08
CA PRO A 22 -28.96 5.92 5.58
C PRO A 22 -29.35 5.91 4.10
N LEU A 23 -28.62 5.17 3.26
CA LEU A 23 -28.89 5.03 1.83
C LEU A 23 -30.25 4.37 1.59
N GLU A 24 -30.56 3.30 2.34
CA GLU A 24 -31.84 2.60 2.23
C GLU A 24 -33.02 3.46 2.70
N LYS A 25 -32.86 4.21 3.80
CA LYS A 25 -33.87 5.17 4.27
C LYS A 25 -34.15 6.28 3.27
N ALA A 26 -33.16 6.68 2.47
CA ALA A 26 -33.33 7.63 1.38
C ALA A 26 -33.96 7.01 0.11
N GLY A 27 -34.37 5.74 0.15
CA GLY A 27 -35.05 5.05 -0.96
C GLY A 27 -34.11 4.41 -1.98
N HIS A 28 -32.81 4.30 -1.68
CA HIS A 28 -31.87 3.57 -2.52
C HIS A 28 -31.90 2.07 -2.19
N LYS A 29 -31.59 1.23 -3.18
CA LYS A 29 -31.47 -0.22 -2.98
C LYS A 29 -30.00 -0.56 -2.80
N PHE A 30 -29.64 -1.15 -1.67
CA PHE A 30 -28.30 -1.66 -1.41
C PHE A 30 -28.28 -3.19 -1.52
N VAL A 31 -27.28 -3.74 -2.23
CA VAL A 31 -27.06 -5.18 -2.36
C VAL A 31 -25.62 -5.49 -1.99
N TYR A 32 -25.44 -6.40 -1.04
CA TYR A 32 -24.12 -6.81 -0.55
C TYR A 32 -23.87 -8.29 -0.84
N TYR A 33 -22.80 -8.56 -1.58
CA TYR A 33 -22.30 -9.91 -1.84
C TYR A 33 -21.20 -10.26 -0.83
N LYS A 34 -21.47 -11.28 0.00
CA LYS A 34 -20.58 -11.71 1.11
C LYS A 34 -19.45 -12.65 0.69
N GLU A 35 -19.35 -12.97 -0.60
CA GLU A 35 -18.34 -13.87 -1.14
C GLU A 35 -17.51 -13.15 -2.19
N GLU A 36 -16.19 -13.31 -2.14
CA GLU A 36 -15.28 -12.80 -3.18
C GLU A 36 -15.44 -13.62 -4.46
N THR A 37 -15.25 -12.99 -5.62
CA THR A 37 -15.19 -13.69 -6.91
C THR A 37 -14.31 -12.93 -7.89
N THR A 38 -13.41 -13.66 -8.55
CA THR A 38 -12.62 -13.15 -9.69
C THR A 38 -13.18 -13.63 -11.03
N ASN A 39 -14.30 -14.36 -11.01
CA ASN A 39 -14.96 -14.81 -12.23
C ASN A 39 -15.64 -13.61 -12.91
N ILE A 40 -15.16 -13.27 -14.10
CA ILE A 40 -15.60 -12.10 -14.86
C ILE A 40 -17.10 -12.14 -15.20
N GLU A 41 -17.64 -13.31 -15.53
CA GLU A 41 -19.06 -13.47 -15.87
C GLU A 41 -19.95 -13.27 -14.64
N GLU A 42 -19.52 -13.78 -13.48
CA GLU A 42 -20.21 -13.53 -12.22
C GLU A 42 -20.11 -12.06 -11.82
N LEU A 43 -18.96 -11.40 -11.98
CA LEU A 43 -18.82 -9.95 -11.76
C LEU A 43 -19.78 -9.15 -12.64
N ALA A 44 -19.84 -9.44 -13.94
CA ALA A 44 -20.76 -8.77 -14.87
C ALA A 44 -22.24 -8.98 -14.46
N LYS A 45 -22.59 -10.19 -14.04
CA LYS A 45 -23.92 -10.52 -13.54
C LYS A 45 -24.24 -9.79 -12.23
N ARG A 46 -23.29 -9.71 -11.28
CA ARG A 46 -23.48 -8.95 -10.04
C ARG A 46 -23.63 -7.47 -10.34
N SER A 47 -22.90 -6.91 -11.30
CA SER A 47 -22.99 -5.50 -11.73
C SER A 47 -24.27 -5.14 -12.48
N LYS A 48 -25.04 -6.12 -12.95
CA LYS A 48 -26.25 -5.89 -13.76
C LYS A 48 -27.21 -4.89 -13.11
N ASP A 49 -27.71 -3.92 -13.88
CA ASP A 49 -28.66 -2.88 -13.44
C ASP A 49 -28.15 -1.90 -12.36
N ALA A 50 -26.88 -1.99 -11.92
CA ALA A 50 -26.34 -1.11 -10.90
C ALA A 50 -26.18 0.33 -11.42
N ASP A 51 -26.54 1.32 -10.59
CA ASP A 51 -26.13 2.72 -10.78
C ASP A 51 -24.71 2.94 -10.20
N ILE A 52 -24.39 2.22 -9.11
CA ILE A 52 -23.12 2.33 -8.39
C ILE A 52 -22.62 0.92 -8.07
N VAL A 53 -21.37 0.65 -8.42
CA VAL A 53 -20.64 -0.55 -8.04
C VAL A 53 -19.58 -0.18 -7.02
N MET A 54 -19.54 -0.89 -5.90
CA MET A 54 -18.46 -0.84 -4.92
C MET A 54 -17.66 -2.14 -4.98
N ILE A 55 -16.34 -2.01 -5.09
CA ILE A 55 -15.36 -3.11 -5.10
C ILE A 55 -14.21 -2.78 -4.15
N ALA A 56 -13.42 -3.76 -3.75
CA ALA A 56 -12.19 -3.55 -2.98
C ALA A 56 -10.96 -3.86 -3.83
N ASN A 57 -10.55 -5.12 -3.94
CA ASN A 57 -9.34 -5.49 -4.69
C ASN A 57 -9.63 -6.45 -5.85
N ASN A 58 -10.90 -6.84 -6.09
CA ASN A 58 -11.23 -7.66 -7.23
C ASN A 58 -10.99 -6.91 -8.55
N PRO A 59 -10.38 -7.57 -9.55
CA PRO A 59 -10.27 -7.02 -10.89
C PRO A 59 -11.65 -6.66 -11.46
N TYR A 60 -11.76 -5.48 -12.06
CA TYR A 60 -12.96 -5.01 -12.74
C TYR A 60 -12.64 -4.68 -14.22
N PRO A 61 -12.42 -5.73 -15.05
CA PRO A 61 -12.01 -5.56 -16.45
C PRO A 61 -13.17 -5.08 -17.32
N LYS A 62 -12.90 -4.59 -18.54
CA LYS A 62 -13.92 -4.16 -19.53
C LYS A 62 -15.14 -5.08 -19.67
N ARG A 63 -14.95 -6.40 -19.56
CA ARG A 63 -16.06 -7.37 -19.65
C ARG A 63 -17.03 -7.30 -18.47
N ALA A 64 -16.58 -6.91 -17.28
CA ALA A 64 -17.45 -6.71 -16.12
C ALA A 64 -18.49 -5.58 -16.33
N PHE A 65 -18.27 -4.70 -17.32
CA PHE A 65 -19.20 -3.62 -17.68
C PHE A 65 -20.37 -4.10 -18.56
N GLN A 66 -20.33 -5.31 -19.14
CA GLN A 66 -21.22 -5.74 -20.23
C GLN A 66 -22.74 -5.76 -19.91
N HIS A 67 -23.12 -5.57 -18.64
CA HIS A 67 -24.53 -5.50 -18.20
C HIS A 67 -24.83 -4.30 -17.29
N ALA A 68 -23.89 -3.36 -17.17
CA ALA A 68 -23.98 -2.24 -16.23
C ALA A 68 -24.40 -0.95 -16.95
N GLU A 69 -25.50 -1.00 -17.73
CA GLU A 69 -25.95 0.10 -18.60
C GLU A 69 -26.27 1.40 -17.86
N ASN A 70 -26.64 1.30 -16.58
CA ASN A 70 -26.98 2.45 -15.72
C ASN A 70 -25.81 2.94 -14.87
N LEU A 71 -24.64 2.29 -14.97
CA LEU A 71 -23.52 2.53 -14.07
C LEU A 71 -23.01 3.95 -14.25
N LYS A 72 -22.86 4.66 -13.13
CA LYS A 72 -22.38 6.06 -13.08
C LYS A 72 -21.12 6.20 -12.25
N LEU A 73 -20.95 5.32 -11.25
CA LEU A 73 -19.81 5.34 -10.33
C LEU A 73 -19.28 3.93 -10.06
N ILE A 74 -17.97 3.77 -10.21
CA ILE A 74 -17.21 2.67 -9.62
C ILE A 74 -16.49 3.24 -8.40
N ASN A 75 -16.87 2.77 -7.22
CA ASN A 75 -16.30 3.20 -5.95
C ASN A 75 -15.36 2.12 -5.42
N VAL A 76 -14.06 2.36 -5.57
CA VAL A 76 -13.01 1.43 -5.17
C VAL A 76 -12.68 1.67 -3.70
N ALA A 77 -13.01 0.72 -2.84
CA ALA A 77 -12.65 0.68 -1.43
C ALA A 77 -11.17 0.31 -1.24
N PHE A 78 -10.30 1.03 -1.95
CA PHE A 78 -8.84 0.94 -1.90
C PHE A 78 -8.23 2.24 -2.43
N THR A 79 -6.96 2.51 -2.13
CA THR A 79 -6.28 3.72 -2.64
C THR A 79 -5.93 3.57 -4.13
N GLY A 80 -5.41 2.40 -4.53
CA GLY A 80 -5.06 2.11 -5.92
C GLY A 80 -6.27 1.63 -6.71
N VAL A 81 -6.40 2.08 -7.96
CA VAL A 81 -7.49 1.71 -8.88
C VAL A 81 -6.99 0.94 -10.11
N ASP A 82 -5.76 0.43 -10.05
CA ASP A 82 -5.05 -0.21 -11.18
C ASP A 82 -5.76 -1.46 -11.71
N HIS A 83 -6.57 -2.11 -10.86
CA HIS A 83 -7.34 -3.30 -11.18
C HIS A 83 -8.68 -2.99 -11.88
N VAL A 84 -9.03 -1.71 -12.07
CA VAL A 84 -10.24 -1.27 -12.81
C VAL A 84 -9.86 -0.85 -14.22
N ASP A 85 -10.64 -1.27 -15.21
CA ASP A 85 -10.46 -0.81 -16.60
C ASP A 85 -10.89 0.66 -16.75
N GLN A 86 -9.94 1.56 -16.48
CA GLN A 86 -10.10 3.01 -16.54
C GLN A 86 -10.52 3.49 -17.93
N GLN A 87 -10.01 2.86 -19.00
CA GLN A 87 -10.37 3.21 -20.37
C GLN A 87 -11.83 2.86 -20.69
N ALA A 88 -12.30 1.68 -20.25
CA ALA A 88 -13.69 1.28 -20.38
C ALA A 88 -14.63 2.20 -19.60
N ALA A 89 -14.26 2.56 -18.36
CA ALA A 89 -15.02 3.51 -17.55
C ALA A 89 -15.11 4.88 -18.24
N LYS A 90 -13.99 5.40 -18.75
CA LYS A 90 -13.94 6.68 -19.46
C LYS A 90 -14.79 6.66 -20.72
N ALA A 91 -14.74 5.59 -21.51
CA ALA A 91 -15.52 5.45 -22.74
C ALA A 91 -17.04 5.44 -22.49
N GLN A 92 -17.47 5.10 -21.27
CA GLN A 92 -18.86 5.06 -20.84
C GLN A 92 -19.25 6.24 -19.94
N ASN A 93 -18.37 7.23 -19.74
CA ASN A 93 -18.56 8.36 -18.82
C ASN A 93 -18.87 7.93 -17.37
N ILE A 94 -18.23 6.85 -16.92
CA ILE A 94 -18.34 6.32 -15.56
C ILE A 94 -17.22 6.94 -14.71
N GLN A 95 -17.59 7.57 -13.60
CA GLN A 95 -16.61 8.11 -12.65
C GLN A 95 -15.98 6.99 -11.83
N ILE A 96 -14.73 7.19 -11.42
CA ILE A 96 -14.05 6.29 -10.48
C ILE A 96 -13.71 7.08 -9.21
N ALA A 97 -14.24 6.63 -8.08
CA ALA A 97 -13.84 7.10 -6.76
C ALA A 97 -12.94 6.07 -6.09
N ASN A 98 -12.04 6.52 -5.21
CA ASN A 98 -11.21 5.64 -4.40
C ASN A 98 -11.40 5.92 -2.89
N ALA A 99 -10.81 5.06 -2.06
CA ALA A 99 -10.68 5.32 -0.63
C ALA A 99 -9.24 5.71 -0.34
N ALA A 100 -8.84 6.95 -0.62
CA ALA A 100 -7.50 7.41 -0.31
C ALA A 100 -7.34 7.71 1.21
N GLY A 101 -6.20 7.34 1.78
CA GLY A 101 -5.80 7.74 3.13
C GLY A 101 -6.27 6.86 4.28
N TYR A 102 -7.10 5.84 4.03
CA TYR A 102 -7.62 4.94 5.08
C TYR A 102 -6.53 4.15 5.82
N SER A 103 -5.38 3.91 5.19
CA SER A 103 -4.30 3.05 5.70
C SER A 103 -3.00 3.80 5.98
N ASN A 104 -3.01 5.13 6.03
CA ASN A 104 -1.77 5.90 6.21
C ASN A 104 -0.97 5.47 7.44
N THR A 105 -1.65 5.38 8.58
CA THR A 105 -1.06 4.96 9.86
C THR A 105 -0.67 3.49 9.84
N ALA A 106 -1.55 2.60 9.39
CA ALA A 106 -1.29 1.16 9.31
C ALA A 106 0.00 0.85 8.52
N VAL A 107 0.15 1.47 7.35
CA VAL A 107 1.34 1.27 6.50
C VAL A 107 2.59 1.84 7.15
N ALA A 108 2.50 3.04 7.74
CA ALA A 108 3.64 3.65 8.43
C ALA A 108 4.09 2.85 9.66
N GLU A 109 3.16 2.27 10.41
CA GLU A 109 3.44 1.38 11.54
C GLU A 109 4.12 0.08 11.07
N LEU A 110 3.65 -0.55 9.99
CA LEU A 110 4.31 -1.74 9.47
C LEU A 110 5.72 -1.41 8.95
N VAL A 111 5.93 -0.26 8.30
CA VAL A 111 7.27 0.21 7.89
C VAL A 111 8.22 0.29 9.08
N LEU A 112 7.78 0.85 10.20
CA LEU A 112 8.58 0.88 11.43
C LEU A 112 8.80 -0.53 12.00
N GLY A 113 7.77 -1.39 11.98
CA GLY A 113 7.85 -2.78 12.41
C GLY A 113 8.89 -3.59 11.61
N LEU A 114 8.85 -3.49 10.27
CA LEU A 114 9.83 -4.09 9.37
C LEU A 114 11.24 -3.54 9.63
N THR A 115 11.36 -2.23 9.85
CA THR A 115 12.65 -1.61 10.21
C THR A 115 13.21 -2.24 11.49
N LEU A 116 12.40 -2.35 12.54
CA LEU A 116 12.81 -2.93 13.81
C LEU A 116 13.19 -4.41 13.65
N ASP A 117 12.41 -5.18 12.88
CA ASP A 117 12.72 -6.58 12.63
C ASP A 117 14.04 -6.75 11.90
N VAL A 118 14.29 -5.97 10.84
CA VAL A 118 15.57 -6.01 10.11
C VAL A 118 16.74 -5.62 11.03
N LEU A 119 16.62 -4.50 11.77
CA LEU A 119 17.73 -4.00 12.61
C LEU A 119 18.00 -4.87 13.84
N ARG A 120 16.96 -5.50 14.40
CA ARG A 120 17.01 -6.25 15.67
C ARG A 120 16.91 -7.76 15.49
N LYS A 121 16.69 -8.23 14.26
CA LYS A 121 16.57 -9.64 13.88
C LYS A 121 15.50 -10.37 14.69
N ILE A 122 14.33 -9.76 14.85
CA ILE A 122 13.27 -10.24 15.75
C ILE A 122 12.73 -11.58 15.26
N SER A 123 12.35 -11.68 13.99
CA SER A 123 11.79 -12.89 13.38
C SER A 123 12.80 -14.05 13.41
N PHE A 124 14.07 -13.76 13.10
CA PHE A 124 15.16 -14.74 13.19
C PHE A 124 15.34 -15.23 14.64
N GLY A 125 15.44 -14.32 15.61
CA GLY A 125 15.58 -14.70 17.03
C GLY A 125 14.39 -15.51 17.55
N ASN A 126 13.16 -15.14 17.16
CA ASN A 126 11.96 -15.92 17.48
C ASN A 126 12.02 -17.35 16.89
N GLN A 127 12.46 -17.49 15.65
CA GLN A 127 12.61 -18.81 15.02
C GLN A 127 13.63 -19.67 15.77
N SER A 128 14.83 -19.14 16.04
CA SER A 128 15.87 -19.91 16.70
C SER A 128 15.49 -20.36 18.12
N VAL A 129 14.80 -19.52 18.89
CA VAL A 129 14.27 -19.91 20.22
C VAL A 129 13.26 -21.06 20.09
N ARG A 130 12.35 -21.01 19.11
CA ARG A 130 11.33 -22.05 18.91
C ARG A 130 11.91 -23.38 18.45
N LEU A 131 12.99 -23.35 17.68
CA LEU A 131 13.70 -24.53 17.21
C LEU A 131 14.66 -25.11 18.26
N GLY A 132 14.91 -24.38 19.36
CA GLY A 132 15.84 -24.80 20.41
C GLY A 132 17.29 -24.83 19.95
N GLU A 133 17.65 -24.00 18.97
CA GLU A 133 18.99 -23.93 18.41
C GLU A 133 19.97 -23.30 19.41
N GLU A 134 21.22 -23.79 19.45
CA GLU A 134 22.32 -23.04 20.08
C GLU A 134 22.62 -21.82 19.20
N VAL A 135 22.10 -20.66 19.61
CA VAL A 135 22.23 -19.44 18.81
C VAL A 135 23.51 -18.71 19.19
N SER A 136 24.27 -18.31 18.17
CA SER A 136 25.33 -17.32 18.32
C SER A 136 24.74 -15.95 18.75
N ILE A 137 25.61 -15.02 19.15
CA ILE A 137 25.18 -13.69 19.58
C ILE A 137 24.41 -12.99 18.46
N ILE A 138 23.11 -12.72 18.69
CA ILE A 138 22.28 -11.90 17.82
C ILE A 138 22.49 -10.42 18.20
N GLN A 139 23.45 -9.78 17.55
CA GLN A 139 23.66 -8.34 17.68
C GLN A 139 22.80 -7.58 16.66
N GLY A 140 22.15 -6.52 17.13
CA GLY A 140 21.32 -5.62 16.33
C GLY A 140 21.70 -4.15 16.50
N ASN A 141 20.95 -3.27 15.84
CA ASN A 141 21.18 -1.83 15.81
C ASN A 141 19.96 -1.04 16.29
N GLU A 142 20.18 0.17 16.79
CA GLU A 142 19.11 1.11 17.20
C GLU A 142 18.74 2.07 16.06
N ILE A 143 17.52 2.61 16.07
CA ILE A 143 17.09 3.68 15.13
C ILE A 143 17.61 5.05 15.58
N LYS A 144 17.77 5.27 16.89
CA LYS A 144 18.19 6.56 17.45
C LYS A 144 19.54 7.01 16.87
N GLY A 145 19.60 8.25 16.41
CA GLY A 145 20.79 8.85 15.82
C GLY A 145 21.11 8.38 14.40
N LYS A 146 20.29 7.52 13.79
CA LYS A 146 20.41 7.17 12.37
C LYS A 146 19.79 8.24 11.46
N THR A 147 20.33 8.38 10.26
CA THR A 147 19.70 9.17 9.20
C THR A 147 18.69 8.30 8.44
N VAL A 148 17.43 8.72 8.40
CA VAL A 148 16.36 8.08 7.64
C VAL A 148 16.05 8.90 6.40
N GLY A 149 16.21 8.27 5.24
CA GLY A 149 15.82 8.81 3.94
C GLY A 149 14.40 8.43 3.56
N ILE A 150 13.51 9.41 3.49
CA ILE A 150 12.11 9.24 3.09
C ILE A 150 11.96 9.55 1.60
N ILE A 151 11.76 8.52 0.77
CA ILE A 151 11.49 8.65 -0.66
C ILE A 151 9.97 8.74 -0.85
N GLY A 152 9.48 9.95 -1.14
CA GLY A 152 8.05 10.25 -1.25
C GLY A 152 7.49 10.84 0.03
N THR A 153 7.15 12.13 0.01
CA THR A 153 6.59 12.86 1.17
C THR A 153 5.07 13.00 1.07
N GLY A 154 4.40 11.93 0.61
CA GLY A 154 2.94 11.79 0.66
C GLY A 154 2.40 11.60 2.08
N ASN A 155 1.12 11.30 2.23
CA ASN A 155 0.52 11.10 3.56
C ASN A 155 1.21 9.98 4.35
N ILE A 156 1.47 8.83 3.70
CA ILE A 156 2.18 7.70 4.32
C ILE A 156 3.62 8.09 4.67
N GLY A 157 4.35 8.72 3.74
CA GLY A 157 5.75 9.08 3.96
C GLY A 157 5.94 10.10 5.09
N LEU A 158 5.03 11.07 5.23
CA LEU A 158 5.04 12.01 6.35
C LEU A 158 4.70 11.34 7.68
N GLU A 159 3.75 10.39 7.68
CA GLU A 159 3.41 9.63 8.88
C GLU A 159 4.58 8.72 9.31
N ALA A 160 5.23 8.04 8.37
CA ALA A 160 6.44 7.28 8.63
C ALA A 160 7.57 8.18 9.16
N ALA A 161 7.80 9.35 8.55
CA ALA A 161 8.79 10.32 9.02
C ALA A 161 8.53 10.76 10.47
N ARG A 162 7.27 11.02 10.83
CA ARG A 162 6.85 11.34 12.20
C ARG A 162 7.21 10.23 13.19
N LEU A 163 6.95 8.96 12.82
CA LEU A 163 7.30 7.80 13.64
C LEU A 163 8.81 7.64 13.80
N PHE A 164 9.58 7.74 12.71
CA PHE A 164 11.05 7.68 12.78
C PHE A 164 11.65 8.78 13.65
N LYS A 165 11.14 10.02 13.53
CA LYS A 165 11.55 11.14 14.38
C LYS A 165 11.26 10.88 15.86
N ALA A 166 10.13 10.26 16.18
CA ALA A 166 9.80 9.87 17.56
C ALA A 166 10.79 8.84 18.14
N PHE A 167 11.45 8.05 17.30
CA PHE A 167 12.55 7.15 17.68
C PHE A 167 13.93 7.84 17.73
N GLY A 168 13.98 9.15 17.50
CA GLY A 168 15.21 9.95 17.56
C GLY A 168 16.10 9.83 16.33
N ALA A 169 15.53 9.48 15.17
CA ALA A 169 16.24 9.54 13.89
C ALA A 169 16.33 10.98 13.35
N GLU A 170 17.35 11.24 12.54
CA GLU A 170 17.43 12.41 11.66
C GLU A 170 16.71 12.13 10.34
N LEU A 171 16.07 13.14 9.76
CA LEU A 171 15.24 12.96 8.56
C LEU A 171 15.81 13.72 7.37
N ILE A 172 16.01 13.00 6.27
CA ILE A 172 16.19 13.59 4.94
C ILE A 172 15.13 13.04 3.99
N GLY A 173 14.78 13.79 2.95
CA GLY A 173 13.69 13.40 2.06
C GLY A 173 13.93 13.72 0.60
N TYR A 174 13.26 12.95 -0.25
CA TYR A 174 13.20 13.18 -1.68
C TYR A 174 11.76 13.13 -2.16
N ASN A 175 11.34 14.17 -2.87
CA ASN A 175 10.09 14.21 -3.61
C ASN A 175 10.21 15.23 -4.75
N ARG A 176 9.39 15.12 -5.80
CA ARG A 176 9.40 16.09 -6.91
C ARG A 176 9.07 17.51 -6.46
N SER A 177 8.21 17.62 -5.46
CA SER A 177 7.83 18.87 -4.82
C SER A 177 8.11 18.80 -3.32
N GLU A 178 8.70 19.85 -2.80
CA GLU A 178 8.86 20.01 -1.36
C GLU A 178 7.52 20.33 -0.71
N LYS A 179 7.35 19.89 0.54
CA LYS A 179 6.17 20.18 1.36
C LYS A 179 6.58 20.86 2.64
N GLU A 180 5.88 21.93 2.99
CA GLU A 180 6.13 22.65 4.23
C GLU A 180 5.94 21.76 5.45
N SER A 181 4.91 20.90 5.44
CA SER A 181 4.68 19.90 6.49
C SER A 181 5.84 18.95 6.71
N ALA A 182 6.67 18.66 5.70
CA ALA A 182 7.88 17.85 5.87
C ALA A 182 8.98 18.67 6.58
N LYS A 183 9.16 19.93 6.18
CA LYS A 183 10.14 20.84 6.80
C LYS A 183 9.81 21.14 8.25
N GLU A 184 8.53 21.29 8.59
CA GLU A 184 8.04 21.43 9.96
C GLU A 184 8.35 20.19 10.81
N LEU A 185 8.38 19.00 10.20
CA LEU A 185 8.87 17.77 10.82
C LEU A 185 10.41 17.72 10.91
N GLY A 186 11.14 18.75 10.50
CA GLY A 186 12.60 18.77 10.51
C GLY A 186 13.23 17.84 9.47
N LEU A 187 12.51 17.57 8.37
CA LEU A 187 13.03 16.82 7.22
C LEU A 187 13.67 17.78 6.23
N ASP A 188 14.93 17.49 5.88
CA ASP A 188 15.67 18.25 4.87
C ASP A 188 15.57 17.57 3.49
N TYR A 189 15.17 18.33 2.47
CA TYR A 189 15.11 17.82 1.11
C TYR A 189 16.50 17.77 0.48
N VAL A 190 16.82 16.64 -0.15
CA VAL A 190 18.09 16.41 -0.84
C VAL A 190 17.83 15.71 -2.18
N SER A 191 18.86 15.60 -3.03
CA SER A 191 18.77 14.78 -4.24
C SER A 191 18.57 13.30 -3.90
N LEU A 192 17.99 12.51 -4.82
CA LEU A 192 17.84 11.07 -4.59
C LEU A 192 19.19 10.39 -4.32
N ASP A 193 20.24 10.82 -5.01
CA ASP A 193 21.59 10.23 -4.89
C ASP A 193 22.21 10.58 -3.54
N ASP A 194 22.05 11.84 -3.09
CA ASP A 194 22.43 12.26 -1.75
C ASP A 194 21.67 11.47 -0.68
N LEU A 195 20.36 11.27 -0.86
CA LEU A 195 19.53 10.51 0.06
C LEU A 195 20.07 9.10 0.23
N LEU A 196 20.33 8.40 -0.88
CA LEU A 196 20.81 7.03 -0.87
C LEU A 196 22.20 6.92 -0.21
N GLN A 197 23.11 7.86 -0.50
CA GLN A 197 24.46 7.87 0.08
C GLN A 197 24.49 8.23 1.57
N LYS A 198 23.55 9.05 2.04
CA LYS A 198 23.57 9.58 3.42
C LYS A 198 22.70 8.79 4.39
N SER A 199 21.71 8.04 3.90
CA SER A 199 20.76 7.32 4.75
C SER A 199 21.35 6.02 5.31
N ASP A 200 21.04 5.73 6.58
CA ASP A 200 21.21 4.40 7.18
C ASP A 200 19.95 3.55 7.01
N ILE A 201 18.80 4.21 6.81
CA ILE A 201 17.50 3.57 6.55
C ILE A 201 16.87 4.32 5.40
N VAL A 202 16.54 3.63 4.31
CA VAL A 202 15.80 4.20 3.17
C VAL A 202 14.38 3.63 3.20
N SER A 203 13.36 4.50 3.20
CA SER A 203 11.96 4.10 3.22
C SER A 203 11.20 4.67 2.02
N VAL A 204 10.53 3.80 1.26
CA VAL A 204 9.88 4.14 -0.02
C VAL A 204 8.37 4.29 0.14
N HIS A 205 7.82 5.41 -0.34
CA HIS A 205 6.42 5.82 -0.20
C HIS A 205 5.86 6.50 -1.46
N LEU A 206 6.40 6.17 -2.64
CA LEU A 206 5.92 6.71 -3.92
C LEU A 206 4.83 5.81 -4.53
N PRO A 207 3.88 6.37 -5.31
CA PRO A 207 3.02 5.56 -6.16
C PRO A 207 3.82 4.95 -7.32
N LEU A 208 3.34 3.84 -7.90
CA LEU A 208 3.89 3.28 -9.13
C LEU A 208 3.31 4.01 -10.36
N ASN A 209 4.19 4.46 -11.25
CA ASN A 209 3.88 5.02 -12.55
C ASN A 209 5.14 4.95 -13.44
N ASN A 210 5.03 5.37 -14.71
CA ASN A 210 6.12 5.30 -15.69
C ASN A 210 7.43 5.94 -15.24
N GLU A 211 7.39 6.94 -14.36
CA GLU A 211 8.58 7.63 -13.86
C GLU A 211 9.12 7.05 -12.55
N THR A 212 8.35 6.22 -11.84
CA THR A 212 8.78 5.58 -10.58
C THR A 212 9.09 4.10 -10.73
N THR A 213 8.69 3.46 -11.82
CA THR A 213 9.10 2.10 -12.18
C THR A 213 10.62 2.02 -12.24
N HIS A 214 11.20 1.12 -11.45
CA HIS A 214 12.64 0.91 -11.28
C HIS A 214 13.41 2.21 -10.96
N LEU A 215 12.78 3.14 -10.23
CA LEU A 215 13.47 4.33 -9.71
C LEU A 215 14.69 3.94 -8.89
N LEU A 216 14.58 2.87 -8.10
CA LEU A 216 15.72 2.25 -7.41
C LEU A 216 16.23 1.07 -8.24
N SER A 217 16.89 1.39 -9.36
CA SER A 217 17.63 0.45 -10.19
C SER A 217 18.88 -0.09 -9.47
N LYS A 218 19.55 -1.08 -10.07
CA LYS A 218 20.83 -1.61 -9.56
C LYS A 218 21.86 -0.52 -9.28
N GLU A 219 21.99 0.45 -10.18
CA GLU A 219 22.94 1.56 -10.05
C GLU A 219 22.60 2.47 -8.86
N LYS A 220 21.30 2.74 -8.64
CA LYS A 220 20.85 3.55 -7.50
C LYS A 220 20.98 2.81 -6.18
N LEU A 221 20.57 1.53 -6.15
CA LEU A 221 20.74 0.69 -4.97
C LEU A 221 22.22 0.58 -4.55
N ALA A 222 23.15 0.54 -5.51
CA ALA A 222 24.58 0.52 -5.24
C ALA A 222 25.15 1.83 -4.62
N LEU A 223 24.37 2.92 -4.60
CA LEU A 223 24.75 4.16 -3.89
C LEU A 223 24.48 4.08 -2.38
N MET A 224 23.68 3.11 -1.93
CA MET A 224 23.39 2.93 -0.52
C MET A 224 24.66 2.54 0.25
N LYS A 225 24.73 2.92 1.52
CA LYS A 225 25.78 2.44 2.42
C LYS A 225 25.67 0.93 2.61
N SER A 226 26.80 0.27 2.80
CA SER A 226 26.84 -1.18 3.09
C SER A 226 26.03 -1.58 4.31
N GLU A 227 26.01 -0.71 5.33
CA GLU A 227 25.29 -0.86 6.58
C GLU A 227 23.84 -0.39 6.53
N ALA A 228 23.40 0.18 5.42
CA ALA A 228 22.05 0.70 5.28
C ALA A 228 21.04 -0.42 5.04
N ILE A 229 19.78 -0.15 5.40
CA ILE A 229 18.64 -1.03 5.13
C ILE A 229 17.59 -0.34 4.26
N LEU A 230 16.87 -1.12 3.46
CA LEU A 230 15.82 -0.63 2.56
C LEU A 230 14.44 -1.15 2.98
N ILE A 231 13.46 -0.27 3.13
CA ILE A 231 12.09 -0.62 3.47
C ILE A 231 11.16 -0.23 2.31
N ASN A 232 10.36 -1.19 1.83
CA ASN A 232 9.34 -0.96 0.81
C ASN A 232 8.00 -1.57 1.20
N ALA A 233 7.04 -0.70 1.50
CA ALA A 233 5.63 -1.03 1.65
C ALA A 233 4.75 -0.20 0.70
N ALA A 234 5.34 0.28 -0.40
CA ALA A 234 4.65 1.09 -1.41
C ALA A 234 4.20 0.23 -2.59
N ARG A 235 5.08 -0.02 -3.56
CA ARG A 235 4.88 -0.93 -4.69
C ARG A 235 6.19 -1.62 -5.04
N GLY A 236 6.15 -2.91 -5.37
CA GLY A 236 7.35 -3.69 -5.67
C GLY A 236 8.15 -3.14 -6.85
N PRO A 237 7.54 -2.92 -8.03
CA PRO A 237 8.26 -2.47 -9.24
C PRO A 237 8.91 -1.08 -9.16
N ILE A 238 8.83 -0.37 -8.04
CA ILE A 238 9.63 0.85 -7.81
C ILE A 238 11.11 0.50 -7.63
N ILE A 239 11.38 -0.71 -7.12
CA ILE A 239 12.71 -1.26 -6.90
C ILE A 239 12.95 -2.36 -7.92
N ASP A 240 14.18 -2.45 -8.44
CA ASP A 240 14.62 -3.67 -9.13
C ASP A 240 14.84 -4.78 -8.09
N ASN A 241 13.81 -5.62 -7.88
CA ASN A 241 13.81 -6.64 -6.83
C ASN A 241 14.89 -7.71 -7.04
N LYS A 242 15.27 -7.98 -8.29
CA LYS A 242 16.37 -8.90 -8.60
C LYS A 242 17.70 -8.27 -8.19
N ALA A 243 17.95 -7.01 -8.55
CA ALA A 243 19.16 -6.31 -8.16
C ALA A 243 19.27 -6.16 -6.63
N LEU A 244 18.15 -5.90 -5.94
CA LEU A 244 18.12 -5.87 -4.49
C LEU A 244 18.54 -7.22 -3.89
N ALA A 245 17.97 -8.34 -4.38
CA ALA A 245 18.33 -9.68 -3.92
C ALA A 245 19.82 -9.99 -4.14
N GLU A 246 20.37 -9.61 -5.29
CA GLU A 246 21.81 -9.74 -5.59
C GLU A 246 22.66 -8.97 -4.58
N LEU A 247 22.35 -7.69 -4.33
CA LEU A 247 23.11 -6.83 -3.41
C LEU A 247 23.01 -7.28 -1.94
N LEU A 248 21.86 -7.81 -1.53
CA LEU A 248 21.70 -8.42 -0.20
C LEU A 248 22.57 -9.67 -0.03
N ASN A 249 22.61 -10.53 -1.04
CA ASN A 249 23.42 -11.75 -1.02
C ASN A 249 24.92 -11.48 -1.07
N GLU A 250 25.32 -10.41 -1.78
CA GLU A 250 26.67 -9.85 -1.82
C GLU A 250 27.04 -9.02 -0.57
N GLU A 251 26.12 -8.83 0.38
CA GLU A 251 26.31 -8.05 1.61
C GLU A 251 26.71 -6.58 1.35
N LYS A 252 26.28 -6.03 0.20
CA LYS A 252 26.44 -4.61 -0.16
C LYS A 252 25.33 -3.72 0.40
N ILE A 253 24.25 -4.33 0.89
CA ILE A 253 23.18 -3.69 1.66
C ILE A 253 22.91 -4.60 2.85
N ALA A 254 22.77 -4.03 4.05
CA ALA A 254 22.72 -4.81 5.28
C ALA A 254 21.45 -5.63 5.44
N GLY A 255 20.34 -5.18 4.84
CA GLY A 255 19.05 -5.86 4.92
C GLY A 255 17.92 -5.11 4.23
N ALA A 256 16.78 -5.78 4.11
CA ALA A 256 15.59 -5.18 3.55
C ALA A 256 14.30 -5.66 4.24
N GLY A 257 13.32 -4.77 4.36
CA GLY A 257 11.96 -5.07 4.80
C GLY A 257 10.98 -4.81 3.67
N ILE A 258 10.33 -5.85 3.15
CA ILE A 258 9.55 -5.79 1.92
C ILE A 258 8.14 -6.35 2.14
N ASP A 259 7.12 -5.53 1.93
CA ASP A 259 5.71 -5.95 1.97
C ASP A 259 5.11 -6.15 0.56
N VAL A 260 5.78 -5.65 -0.48
CA VAL A 260 5.25 -5.58 -1.85
C VAL A 260 6.31 -6.03 -2.87
N PHE A 261 5.87 -6.74 -3.91
CA PHE A 261 6.76 -7.42 -4.87
C PHE A 261 6.37 -7.08 -6.32
N ASP A 262 7.11 -7.57 -7.32
CA ASP A 262 6.79 -7.31 -8.73
C ASP A 262 5.40 -7.83 -9.12
N GLU A 263 5.04 -8.97 -8.53
CA GLU A 263 3.72 -9.60 -8.56
C GLU A 263 3.27 -9.86 -7.13
N GLU A 264 1.98 -9.76 -6.84
CA GLU A 264 1.50 -10.00 -5.48
C GLU A 264 1.49 -11.50 -5.14
N PRO A 265 1.76 -11.91 -3.88
CA PRO A 265 1.79 -13.31 -3.49
C PRO A 265 0.49 -14.08 -3.84
N PRO A 266 0.56 -15.39 -4.11
CA PRO A 266 1.73 -16.26 -3.95
C PRO A 266 2.79 -16.05 -5.04
N LEU A 267 4.04 -15.86 -4.60
CA LEU A 267 5.18 -15.70 -5.50
C LEU A 267 5.66 -17.04 -6.02
N SER A 268 6.27 -17.05 -7.20
CA SER A 268 7.01 -18.22 -7.66
C SER A 268 8.12 -18.60 -6.66
N LYS A 269 8.40 -19.90 -6.51
CA LYS A 269 9.40 -20.39 -5.54
C LYS A 269 10.82 -19.91 -5.82
N ASP A 270 11.10 -19.54 -7.07
CA ASP A 270 12.39 -18.98 -7.53
C ASP A 270 12.41 -17.45 -7.51
N TYR A 271 11.38 -16.80 -6.95
CA TYR A 271 11.35 -15.34 -6.84
C TYR A 271 12.55 -14.84 -6.01
N PRO A 272 13.37 -13.89 -6.53
CA PRO A 272 14.72 -13.62 -6.00
C PRO A 272 14.77 -13.25 -4.52
N LEU A 273 13.80 -12.48 -4.02
CA LEU A 273 13.79 -12.03 -2.63
C LEU A 273 13.48 -13.15 -1.63
N LEU A 274 12.83 -14.24 -2.04
CA LEU A 274 12.46 -15.34 -1.14
C LEU A 274 13.67 -16.04 -0.51
N THR A 275 14.82 -16.01 -1.16
CA THR A 275 16.07 -16.64 -0.69
C THR A 275 17.17 -15.64 -0.40
N ALA A 276 16.89 -14.33 -0.49
CA ALA A 276 17.86 -13.29 -0.20
C ALA A 276 18.24 -13.26 1.29
N LYS A 277 19.52 -13.05 1.59
CA LYS A 277 19.99 -12.84 2.96
C LYS A 277 19.37 -11.58 3.57
N ASN A 278 19.18 -11.60 4.89
CA ASN A 278 18.77 -10.43 5.69
C ASN A 278 17.51 -9.70 5.18
N ALA A 279 16.59 -10.44 4.55
CA ALA A 279 15.30 -9.92 4.09
C ALA A 279 14.18 -10.35 5.04
N VAL A 280 13.34 -9.39 5.45
CA VAL A 280 12.08 -9.63 6.16
C VAL A 280 10.95 -9.36 5.18
N LEU A 281 10.10 -10.35 4.93
CA LEU A 281 9.08 -10.32 3.90
C LEU A 281 7.69 -10.47 4.50
N THR A 282 6.73 -9.64 4.07
CA THR A 282 5.32 -9.76 4.43
C THR A 282 4.43 -9.76 3.19
N PRO A 283 3.26 -10.43 3.20
CA PRO A 283 2.49 -10.68 1.98
C PRO A 283 1.47 -9.57 1.68
N HIS A 284 1.94 -8.35 1.49
CA HIS A 284 1.12 -7.15 1.21
C HIS A 284 0.02 -6.92 2.26
N VAL A 285 0.44 -6.79 3.51
CA VAL A 285 -0.44 -6.64 4.67
C VAL A 285 -0.31 -5.29 5.37
N ALA A 286 0.55 -4.38 4.88
CA ALA A 286 0.76 -3.07 5.49
C ALA A 286 -0.53 -2.28 5.71
N TYR A 287 -1.50 -2.42 4.81
CA TYR A 287 -2.78 -1.72 4.91
C TYR A 287 -3.83 -2.43 5.78
N LEU A 288 -3.61 -3.70 6.14
CA LEU A 288 -4.64 -4.63 6.57
C LEU A 288 -4.73 -4.70 8.10
N THR A 289 -5.15 -3.61 8.72
CA THR A 289 -5.55 -3.57 10.15
C THR A 289 -7.05 -3.41 10.29
N ASP A 290 -7.61 -3.84 11.42
CA ASP A 290 -9.05 -3.72 11.68
C ASP A 290 -9.50 -2.25 11.61
N GLU A 291 -8.70 -1.32 12.14
CA GLU A 291 -8.98 0.12 12.13
C GLU A 291 -8.98 0.70 10.71
N ALA A 292 -8.01 0.27 9.88
CA ALA A 292 -7.94 0.68 8.49
C ALA A 292 -9.14 0.14 7.70
N MET A 293 -9.56 -1.11 7.93
CA MET A 293 -10.70 -1.70 7.24
C MET A 293 -12.02 -0.99 7.59
N VAL A 294 -12.20 -0.58 8.85
CA VAL A 294 -13.34 0.24 9.28
C VAL A 294 -13.31 1.61 8.58
N THR A 295 -12.17 2.31 8.62
CA THR A 295 -12.01 3.64 7.99
C THR A 295 -12.29 3.58 6.48
N ARG A 296 -11.80 2.52 5.82
CA ARG A 296 -12.01 2.26 4.40
C ARG A 296 -13.49 2.10 4.04
N ALA A 297 -14.22 1.33 4.84
CA ALA A 297 -15.66 1.17 4.66
C ALA A 297 -16.37 2.52 4.83
N GLN A 298 -16.04 3.28 5.87
CA GLN A 298 -16.62 4.61 6.09
C GLN A 298 -16.39 5.55 4.90
N ILE A 299 -15.16 5.66 4.39
CA ILE A 299 -14.84 6.50 3.22
C ILE A 299 -15.62 6.02 1.98
N ALA A 300 -15.67 4.70 1.74
CA ALA A 300 -16.39 4.16 0.60
C ALA A 300 -17.89 4.50 0.66
N PHE A 301 -18.54 4.37 1.81
CA PHE A 301 -19.95 4.76 1.94
C PHE A 301 -20.14 6.28 1.83
N GLU A 302 -19.24 7.09 2.42
CA GLU A 302 -19.31 8.54 2.29
C GLU A 302 -19.17 9.00 0.84
N ASN A 303 -18.28 8.39 0.05
CA ASN A 303 -18.16 8.67 -1.40
C ASN A 303 -19.51 8.49 -2.12
N ILE A 304 -20.25 7.44 -1.78
CA ILE A 304 -21.56 7.16 -2.37
C ILE A 304 -22.59 8.20 -1.97
N GLU A 305 -22.65 8.54 -0.68
CA GLU A 305 -23.56 9.59 -0.17
C GLU A 305 -23.31 10.93 -0.86
N LYS A 306 -22.02 11.33 -0.95
CA LYS A 306 -21.58 12.57 -1.60
C LYS A 306 -21.89 12.59 -3.10
N PHE A 307 -21.68 11.47 -3.78
CA PHE A 307 -22.03 11.31 -5.19
C PHE A 307 -23.55 11.45 -5.42
N ILE A 308 -24.37 10.78 -4.61
CA ILE A 308 -25.85 10.89 -4.68
C ILE A 308 -26.32 12.32 -4.43
N ALA A 309 -25.66 13.03 -3.52
CA ALA A 309 -25.94 14.44 -3.22
C ALA A 309 -25.43 15.43 -4.29
N GLY A 310 -24.80 14.95 -5.37
CA GLY A 310 -24.27 15.80 -6.45
C GLY A 310 -22.95 16.50 -6.15
N ASN A 311 -22.26 16.12 -5.05
CA ASN A 311 -20.98 16.70 -4.62
C ASN A 311 -19.91 15.60 -4.49
N PRO A 312 -19.56 14.88 -5.57
CA PRO A 312 -18.68 13.72 -5.50
C PRO A 312 -17.28 14.09 -4.95
N GLN A 313 -16.67 13.14 -4.24
CA GLN A 313 -15.33 13.28 -3.65
C GLN A 313 -14.46 12.06 -3.97
N ASN A 314 -13.15 12.18 -3.73
CA ASN A 314 -12.16 11.13 -4.01
C ASN A 314 -12.20 10.60 -5.45
N ILE A 315 -12.62 11.46 -6.40
CA ILE A 315 -12.67 11.13 -7.82
C ILE A 315 -11.26 11.10 -8.39
N VAL A 316 -10.88 9.96 -8.95
CA VAL A 316 -9.59 9.74 -9.62
C VAL A 316 -9.72 9.68 -11.14
N GLN A 317 -10.95 9.53 -11.64
CA GLN A 317 -11.30 9.66 -13.06
C GLN A 317 -12.72 10.18 -13.24
#